data_AF-A0A2T0MIL2-F1
#
_entry.id   AF-A0A2T0MIL2-F1
#
_cell.length_a   1.000
_cell.length_b   1.000
_cell.length_c   1.000
_cell.angle_alpha   90.00
_cell.angle_beta   90.00
_cell.angle_gamma   90.00
#
_symmetry.space_group_name_H-M   'P 1'
#
loop_
_entity.id
_entity.type
_entity.pdbx_description
1 polymer ?
#
loop_
_entity_poly.entity_id
_entity_poly.type
_entity_poly.pdbx_seq_one_letter_code
_entity_poly.pdbx_strand_id
1 'polypeptide(L)'
;MKILGIDKVILIGHSLVLFTGCGITEIDPPKELYFDIYQNSTNKDLFILLKNSNMEDINSLLLTAGEEGALKNSEVAFVGGDDPVQEYIGDLISSDFIIELYIDNGLVKTWTPADTAIKSPFNRNSWQVQKPTLLQSGLERGRIFFTLENEDIEN
;
A
#
# COMPACT_ATOMS: atom_id res chain seq x y z
N MET A 1 -51.31 -37.96 65.85
CA MET A 1 -52.40 -37.08 65.37
C MET A 1 -51.96 -36.44 64.07
N LYS A 2 -52.87 -36.45 63.11
CA LYS A 2 -52.79 -36.05 61.70
C LYS A 2 -52.38 -34.58 61.49
N ILE A 3 -51.65 -34.34 60.38
CA ILE A 3 -51.92 -33.32 59.31
C ILE A 3 -51.48 -31.87 59.66
N LEU A 4 -50.94 -30.98 58.80
CA LEU A 4 -50.57 -30.77 57.37
C LEU A 4 -49.61 -29.55 57.44
N GLY A 5 -48.76 -29.16 56.49
CA GLY A 5 -48.59 -29.49 55.08
C GLY A 5 -47.81 -28.34 54.40
N ILE A 6 -47.20 -28.67 53.25
CA ILE A 6 -46.79 -27.83 52.11
C ILE A 6 -45.69 -26.75 52.40
N ASP A 7 -44.63 -26.57 51.62
CA ASP A 7 -44.56 -26.58 50.16
C ASP A 7 -43.17 -26.91 49.57
N LYS A 8 -43.23 -27.31 48.31
CA LYS A 8 -42.17 -27.81 47.43
C LYS A 8 -41.09 -26.75 47.13
N VAL A 9 -39.81 -27.14 47.20
CA VAL A 9 -38.77 -26.56 46.34
C VAL A 9 -38.25 -27.67 45.45
N ILE A 10 -38.82 -27.74 44.25
CA ILE A 10 -38.32 -28.59 43.17
C ILE A 10 -37.14 -27.83 42.55
N LEU A 11 -35.92 -28.29 42.80
CA LEU A 11 -34.72 -27.84 42.09
C LEU A 11 -34.65 -28.59 40.75
N ILE A 12 -35.45 -28.14 39.79
CA ILE A 12 -35.27 -28.57 38.40
C ILE A 12 -34.07 -27.79 37.85
N GLY A 13 -32.91 -28.45 37.85
CA GLY A 13 -31.80 -28.09 36.97
C GLY A 13 -32.21 -28.37 35.53
N HIS A 14 -32.96 -27.45 34.91
CA HIS A 14 -33.18 -27.49 33.48
C HIS A 14 -31.94 -26.93 32.79
N SER A 15 -31.23 -27.86 32.16
CA SER A 15 -30.23 -27.66 31.12
C SER A 15 -30.71 -26.56 30.16
N LEU A 16 -30.19 -25.34 30.33
CA LEU A 16 -30.30 -24.31 29.31
C LEU A 16 -29.11 -24.49 28.39
N VAL A 17 -29.41 -25.16 27.28
CA VAL A 17 -28.67 -25.20 26.02
C VAL A 17 -27.82 -23.95 25.85
N LEU A 18 -26.51 -24.09 26.09
CA LEU A 18 -25.52 -23.14 25.59
C LEU A 18 -25.54 -23.30 24.07
N PHE A 19 -26.33 -22.47 23.39
CA PHE A 19 -26.04 -22.10 22.03
C PHE A 19 -24.69 -21.38 22.06
N THR A 20 -23.60 -22.15 22.00
CA THR A 20 -22.35 -21.65 21.44
C THR A 20 -22.61 -21.46 19.97
N GLY A 21 -23.34 -20.40 19.62
CA GLY A 21 -23.17 -19.80 18.33
C GLY A 21 -21.70 -19.50 18.24
N CYS A 22 -20.98 -20.23 17.38
CA CYS A 22 -19.79 -19.69 16.78
C CYS A 22 -20.23 -18.32 16.27
N GLY A 23 -19.86 -17.27 17.01
CA GLY A 23 -19.74 -15.97 16.40
C GLY A 23 -18.76 -16.21 15.28
N ILE A 24 -19.29 -16.38 14.07
CA ILE A 24 -18.54 -16.07 12.87
C ILE A 24 -18.32 -14.58 13.06
N THR A 25 -17.22 -14.23 13.72
CA THR A 25 -16.59 -12.97 13.45
C THR A 25 -16.41 -13.00 11.94
N GLU A 26 -17.22 -12.23 11.22
CA GLU A 26 -16.83 -11.73 9.92
C GLU A 26 -15.49 -11.03 10.19
N ILE A 27 -14.41 -11.81 10.08
CA ILE A 27 -13.07 -11.26 10.03
C ILE A 27 -13.10 -10.58 8.68
N ASP A 28 -13.24 -9.26 8.68
CA ASP A 28 -13.04 -8.46 7.48
C ASP A 28 -11.78 -9.00 6.78
N PRO A 29 -11.85 -9.30 5.47
CA PRO A 29 -10.68 -9.80 4.77
C PRO A 29 -9.51 -8.85 5.03
N PRO A 30 -8.29 -9.38 5.25
CA PRO A 30 -7.13 -8.55 5.52
C PRO A 30 -7.01 -7.49 4.43
N LYS A 31 -6.86 -6.22 4.83
CA LYS A 31 -6.69 -5.12 3.87
C LYS A 31 -5.46 -5.42 3.02
N GLU A 32 -5.62 -5.45 1.70
CA GLU A 32 -4.49 -5.62 0.80
C GLU A 32 -3.61 -4.36 0.84
N LEU A 33 -2.38 -4.53 1.32
CA LEU A 33 -1.42 -3.45 1.54
C LEU A 33 -0.39 -3.41 0.41
N TYR A 34 -0.16 -2.24 -0.17
CA TYR A 34 0.75 -2.02 -1.30
C TYR A 34 1.81 -0.95 -1.03
N PHE A 35 2.93 -1.01 -1.76
CA PHE A 35 4.04 -0.05 -1.71
C PHE A 35 4.40 0.43 -3.11
N ASP A 36 4.75 1.71 -3.25
CA ASP A 36 5.32 2.27 -4.47
C ASP A 36 6.81 1.96 -4.56
N ILE A 37 7.21 1.22 -5.58
CA ILE A 37 8.59 0.81 -5.78
C ILE A 37 9.09 1.43 -7.08
N TYR A 38 10.17 2.19 -6.97
CA TYR A 38 10.95 2.66 -8.10
C TYR A 38 12.12 1.71 -8.28
N GLN A 39 12.26 1.15 -9.47
CA GLN A 39 13.32 0.22 -9.83
C GLN A 39 14.29 0.89 -10.80
N ASN A 40 15.56 0.99 -10.42
CA ASN A 40 16.60 1.55 -11.25
C ASN A 40 17.23 0.46 -12.13
N SER A 41 16.76 0.33 -13.38
CA SER A 41 17.35 -0.55 -14.39
C SER A 41 18.35 0.20 -15.31
N THR A 42 18.73 1.42 -14.94
CA THR A 42 19.73 2.20 -15.67
C THR A 42 21.15 1.78 -15.27
N ASN A 43 22.15 2.27 -16.01
CA ASN A 43 23.56 2.10 -15.66
C ASN A 43 24.11 3.25 -14.78
N LYS A 44 23.25 4.12 -14.22
CA LYS A 44 23.64 5.26 -13.39
C LYS A 44 22.89 5.25 -12.07
N ASP A 45 23.47 5.94 -11.08
CA ASP A 45 22.77 6.21 -9.83
C ASP A 45 21.76 7.33 -10.05
N LEU A 46 20.56 7.15 -9.50
CA LEU A 46 19.44 8.05 -9.67
C LEU A 46 19.08 8.68 -8.33
N PHE A 47 18.75 9.98 -8.37
CA PHE A 47 18.16 10.67 -7.25
C PHE A 47 16.78 11.18 -7.64
N ILE A 48 15.75 10.72 -6.95
CA ILE A 48 14.35 11.02 -7.24
C ILE A 48 13.83 11.93 -6.13
N LEU A 49 13.23 13.06 -6.51
CA LEU A 49 12.59 14.00 -5.59
C LEU A 49 11.07 14.00 -5.81
N LEU A 50 10.33 13.90 -4.71
CA LEU A 50 8.91 14.21 -4.65
C LEU A 50 8.74 15.62 -4.09
N LYS A 51 8.10 16.50 -4.86
CA LYS A 51 7.85 17.90 -4.49
C LYS A 51 6.37 18.20 -4.42
N ASN A 52 6.00 19.19 -3.61
CA ASN A 52 4.66 19.78 -3.65
C ASN A 52 4.57 20.88 -4.73
N SER A 53 3.37 21.43 -4.90
CA SER A 53 3.09 22.52 -5.84
C SER A 53 3.85 23.83 -5.56
N ASN A 54 4.42 24.00 -4.37
CA ASN A 54 5.30 25.12 -4.02
C ASN A 54 6.78 24.82 -4.31
N MET A 55 7.10 23.70 -4.96
CA MET A 55 8.45 23.22 -5.23
C MET A 55 9.28 22.86 -3.99
N GLU A 56 8.62 22.62 -2.85
CA GLU A 56 9.27 22.15 -1.63
C GLU A 56 9.47 20.64 -1.68
N ASP A 57 10.65 20.17 -1.27
CA ASP A 57 10.99 18.76 -1.21
C ASP A 57 10.18 18.07 -0.10
N ILE A 58 9.28 17.17 -0.50
CA ILE A 58 8.46 16.35 0.40
C ILE A 58 9.18 15.06 0.74
N ASN A 59 9.80 14.44 -0.26
CA ASN A 59 10.59 13.25 -0.06
C ASN A 59 11.69 13.09 -1.11
N SER A 60 12.67 12.26 -0.80
CA SER A 60 13.80 11.97 -1.67
C SER A 60 14.15 10.49 -1.62
N LEU A 61 14.56 9.94 -2.75
CA LEU A 61 15.00 8.56 -2.86
C LEU A 61 16.30 8.52 -3.68
N LEU A 62 17.36 7.97 -3.08
CA LEU A 62 18.59 7.60 -3.79
C LEU A 62 18.51 6.13 -4.18
N LEU A 63 18.70 5.83 -5.47
CA LEU A 63 18.73 4.47 -6.01
C LEU A 63 20.05 4.25 -6.73
N THR A 64 20.88 3.34 -6.23
CA THR A 64 22.04 2.93 -7.01
C THR A 64 21.61 2.03 -8.18
N ALA A 65 22.47 1.90 -9.19
CA ALA A 65 22.18 1.08 -10.36
C ALA A 65 21.85 -0.38 -9.97
N GLY A 66 20.69 -0.87 -10.43
CA GLY A 66 20.19 -2.22 -10.12
C GLY A 66 19.40 -2.35 -8.82
N GLU A 67 19.20 -1.26 -8.07
CA GLU A 67 18.43 -1.27 -6.83
C GLU A 67 16.97 -0.85 -7.00
N GLU A 68 16.19 -1.18 -5.98
CA GLU A 68 14.78 -0.83 -5.84
C GLU A 68 14.58 -0.05 -4.53
N GLY A 69 13.68 0.92 -4.54
CA GLY A 69 13.35 1.69 -3.34
C GLY A 69 12.00 2.37 -3.44
N ALA A 70 11.49 2.83 -2.30
CA ALA A 70 10.16 3.45 -2.22
C ALA A 70 10.28 4.96 -2.04
N LEU A 71 9.55 5.73 -2.85
CA LEU A 71 9.62 7.19 -2.83
C LEU A 71 8.75 7.78 -1.72
N LYS A 72 7.56 7.23 -1.46
CA LYS A 72 6.84 7.50 -0.20
C LYS A 72 7.44 6.62 0.90
N ASN A 73 8.58 7.08 1.45
CA ASN A 73 9.35 6.54 2.57
C ASN A 73 8.77 5.27 3.21
N SER A 74 9.53 4.17 3.09
CA SER A 74 9.49 2.95 3.89
C SER A 74 8.48 2.94 5.06
N GLU A 75 7.45 2.10 4.94
CA GLU A 75 6.61 1.46 5.99
C GLU A 75 5.12 1.77 5.97
N VAL A 76 4.64 2.86 5.37
CA VAL A 76 3.19 3.10 5.28
C VAL A 76 2.67 2.49 3.99
N ALA A 77 2.46 1.18 4.03
CA ALA A 77 1.70 0.53 2.98
C ALA A 77 0.35 1.23 2.84
N PHE A 78 -0.09 1.50 1.62
CA PHE A 78 -1.42 2.03 1.37
C PHE A 78 -2.38 0.87 1.11
N VAL A 79 -3.64 1.07 1.49
CA VAL A 79 -4.70 0.16 1.07
C VAL A 79 -4.87 0.41 -0.41
N GLY A 80 -4.66 -0.60 -1.24
CA GLY A 80 -4.76 -0.46 -2.70
C GLY A 80 -6.11 -0.85 -3.29
N GLY A 81 -7.02 -1.34 -2.45
CA GLY A 81 -8.35 -1.78 -2.85
C GLY A 81 -8.31 -2.79 -4.00
N ASP A 82 -9.16 -2.56 -5.00
CA ASP A 82 -9.23 -3.38 -6.22
C ASP A 82 -8.19 -2.95 -7.29
N ASP A 83 -7.61 -1.76 -7.18
CA ASP A 83 -6.71 -1.17 -8.18
C ASP A 83 -5.61 -0.29 -7.54
N PRO A 84 -4.55 -0.90 -7.01
CA PRO A 84 -3.53 -0.19 -6.22
C PRO A 84 -2.80 0.90 -7.00
N VAL A 85 -2.63 0.72 -8.31
CA VAL A 85 -1.94 1.70 -9.15
C VAL A 85 -2.80 2.95 -9.30
N GLN A 86 -4.10 2.77 -9.58
CA GLN A 86 -5.01 3.89 -9.78
C GLN A 86 -5.18 4.71 -8.50
N GLU A 87 -5.21 4.06 -7.34
CA GLU A 87 -5.29 4.72 -6.05
C GLU A 87 -4.01 5.54 -5.77
N TYR A 88 -2.84 4.94 -5.95
CA TYR A 88 -1.56 5.66 -5.78
C TYR A 88 -1.45 6.89 -6.69
N ILE A 89 -1.80 6.75 -7.98
CA ILE A 89 -1.77 7.86 -8.93
C ILE A 89 -2.82 8.92 -8.55
N GLY A 90 -4.01 8.50 -8.11
CA GLY A 90 -5.03 9.40 -7.59
C GLY A 90 -4.53 10.26 -6.43
N ASP A 91 -3.78 9.66 -5.49
CA ASP A 91 -3.15 10.38 -4.39
C ASP A 91 -2.08 11.37 -4.89
N LEU A 92 -1.25 10.96 -5.85
CA LEU A 92 -0.23 11.85 -6.44
C LEU A 92 -0.86 13.07 -7.11
N ILE A 93 -1.91 12.86 -7.90
CA ILE A 93 -2.60 13.94 -8.65
C ILE A 93 -3.37 14.85 -7.69
N SER A 94 -4.11 14.29 -6.74
CA SER A 94 -4.93 15.08 -5.79
C SER A 94 -4.08 15.96 -4.87
N SER A 95 -2.84 15.54 -4.59
CA SER A 95 -1.87 16.29 -3.79
C SER A 95 -1.05 17.29 -4.62
N ASP A 96 -1.29 17.36 -5.93
CA ASP A 96 -0.55 18.21 -6.88
C ASP A 96 0.97 18.02 -6.77
N PHE A 97 1.40 16.77 -6.63
CA PHE A 97 2.81 16.44 -6.49
C PHE A 97 3.54 16.50 -7.83
N ILE A 98 4.81 16.87 -7.78
CA ILE A 98 5.76 16.88 -8.89
C ILE A 98 6.86 15.87 -8.59
N ILE A 99 7.30 15.10 -9.58
CA ILE A 99 8.42 14.16 -9.43
C ILE A 99 9.57 14.61 -10.31
N GLU A 100 10.75 14.77 -9.74
CA GLU A 100 11.98 15.11 -10.47
C GLU A 100 12.99 13.97 -10.40
N LEU A 101 13.67 13.71 -11.51
CA LEU A 101 14.73 12.73 -11.63
C LEU A 101 16.06 13.43 -11.89
N TYR A 102 17.07 13.08 -11.10
CA TYR A 102 18.42 13.64 -11.15
C TYR A 102 19.48 12.56 -11.36
N ILE A 103 20.56 12.94 -12.03
CA ILE A 103 21.79 12.16 -12.21
C ILE A 103 22.98 13.10 -12.03
N ASP A 104 23.97 12.72 -11.22
CA ASP A 104 25.17 13.54 -10.96
C ASP A 104 24.84 15.00 -10.59
N ASN A 105 23.73 15.21 -9.86
CA ASN A 105 23.14 16.52 -9.51
C ASN A 105 22.58 17.36 -10.68
N GLY A 106 22.50 16.81 -11.89
CA GLY A 106 21.79 17.40 -13.03
C GLY A 106 20.34 16.91 -13.09
N LEU A 107 19.38 17.84 -13.23
CA LEU A 107 17.98 17.51 -13.49
C LEU A 107 17.88 16.88 -14.89
N VAL A 108 17.35 15.66 -14.95
CA VAL A 108 17.15 14.91 -16.19
C VAL A 108 15.70 15.02 -16.65
N LYS A 109 14.76 14.82 -15.72
CA LYS A 109 13.33 14.77 -16.06
C LYS A 109 12.46 15.31 -14.95
N THR A 110 11.36 15.93 -15.34
CA THR A 110 10.30 16.39 -14.43
C THR A 110 8.97 15.86 -14.93
N TRP A 111 8.25 15.15 -14.07
CA TRP A 111 6.88 14.75 -14.29
C TRP A 111 5.95 15.57 -13.42
N THR A 112 4.84 16.00 -14.01
CA THR A 112 3.78 16.74 -13.32
C THR A 112 2.48 15.95 -13.38
N PRO A 113 1.44 16.29 -12.60
CA PRO A 113 0.15 15.59 -12.66
C PRO A 113 -0.50 15.61 -14.05
N ALA A 114 -0.13 16.56 -14.92
CA ALA A 114 -0.58 16.64 -16.30
C ALA A 114 0.14 15.64 -17.25
N ASP A 115 1.25 15.05 -16.82
CA ASP A 115 2.03 14.14 -17.65
C ASP A 115 1.41 12.74 -17.68
N THR A 116 0.67 12.49 -18.77
CA THR A 116 0.01 11.21 -19.04
C THR A 116 0.75 10.35 -20.05
N ALA A 117 2.01 10.69 -20.39
CA ALA A 117 2.80 9.89 -21.33
C ALA A 117 3.05 8.48 -20.80
N ILE A 118 3.27 7.52 -21.72
CA ILE A 118 3.87 6.23 -21.34
C ILE A 118 5.27 6.53 -20.78
N LYS A 119 5.66 5.88 -19.67
CA LYS A 119 6.86 6.23 -18.86
C LYS A 119 6.71 7.52 -18.03
N SER A 120 5.49 7.78 -17.56
CA SER A 120 5.20 8.75 -16.50
C SER A 120 4.73 8.02 -15.23
N PRO A 121 5.21 8.39 -14.03
CA PRO A 121 4.69 7.88 -12.76
C PRO A 121 3.21 8.27 -12.54
N PHE A 122 2.69 9.26 -13.27
CA PHE A 122 1.28 9.64 -13.27
C PHE A 122 0.43 8.87 -14.30
N ASN A 123 1.03 7.96 -15.06
CA ASN A 123 0.31 7.09 -15.99
C ASN A 123 0.22 5.65 -15.45
N ARG A 124 -1.01 5.16 -15.26
CA ARG A 124 -1.30 3.81 -14.75
C ARG A 124 -0.60 2.70 -15.52
N ASN A 125 -0.47 2.85 -16.84
CA ASN A 125 0.14 1.83 -17.70
C ASN A 125 1.67 1.76 -17.57
N SER A 126 2.29 2.72 -16.87
CA SER A 126 3.73 2.68 -16.58
C SER A 126 4.07 1.79 -15.37
N TRP A 127 3.05 1.32 -14.63
CA TRP A 127 3.25 0.57 -13.40
C TRP A 127 2.92 -0.92 -13.58
N GLN A 128 3.70 -1.78 -12.93
CA GLN A 128 3.42 -3.20 -12.80
C GLN A 128 2.93 -3.52 -11.38
N VAL A 129 2.02 -4.48 -11.23
CA VAL A 129 1.50 -4.87 -9.91
C VAL A 129 1.97 -6.26 -9.54
N GLN A 130 2.56 -6.38 -8.36
CA GLN A 130 2.75 -7.65 -7.67
C GLN A 130 1.77 -7.72 -6.50
N LYS A 131 0.88 -8.71 -6.57
CA LYS A 131 -0.12 -8.95 -5.52
C LYS A 131 0.55 -9.28 -4.18
N PRO A 132 -0.12 -9.00 -3.06
CA PRO A 132 0.40 -9.32 -1.74
C PRO A 132 0.78 -10.78 -1.62
N THR A 133 1.99 -11.02 -1.12
CA THR A 133 2.44 -12.35 -0.73
C THR A 133 2.70 -12.36 0.77
N LEU A 134 2.36 -13.49 1.40
CA LEU A 134 2.61 -13.70 2.81
C LEU A 134 4.13 -13.83 3.02
N LEU A 135 4.72 -12.86 3.70
CA LEU A 135 6.12 -12.90 4.09
C LEU A 135 6.31 -13.88 5.26
N GLN A 136 7.54 -14.35 5.46
CA GLN A 136 7.89 -15.21 6.60
C GLN A 136 7.60 -14.55 7.96
N SER A 137 7.48 -13.22 8.00
CA SER A 137 7.09 -12.44 9.18
C SER A 137 5.56 -12.42 9.44
N GLY A 138 4.75 -13.05 8.57
CA GLY A 138 3.28 -13.02 8.65
C GLY A 138 2.63 -11.74 8.11
N LEU A 139 3.41 -10.85 7.48
CA LEU A 139 2.90 -9.65 6.82
C LEU A 139 2.60 -9.94 5.35
N GLU A 140 1.47 -9.45 4.85
CA GLU A 140 1.19 -9.44 3.41
C GLU A 140 1.65 -8.11 2.81
N ARG A 141 2.49 -8.17 1.78
CA ARG A 141 2.97 -6.96 1.09
C ARG A 141 2.84 -7.10 -0.42
N GLY A 142 1.93 -6.33 -1.01
CA GLY A 142 1.85 -6.07 -2.43
C GLY A 142 2.80 -4.94 -2.83
N ARG A 143 3.13 -4.83 -4.11
CA ARG A 143 4.05 -3.83 -4.63
C ARG A 143 3.53 -3.34 -5.98
N ILE A 144 3.62 -2.05 -6.22
CA ILE A 144 3.51 -1.48 -7.57
C ILE A 144 4.90 -1.01 -8.00
N PHE A 145 5.32 -1.32 -9.22
CA PHE A 145 6.67 -1.04 -9.72
C PHE A 145 6.65 -0.03 -10.84
N PHE A 146 7.49 0.98 -10.74
CA PHE A 146 7.84 1.88 -11.82
C PHE A 146 9.31 1.67 -12.17
N THR A 147 9.58 1.17 -13.37
CA THR A 147 10.95 0.84 -13.81
C THR A 147 11.52 1.97 -14.66
N LEU A 148 12.63 2.53 -14.18
CA LEU A 148 13.45 3.52 -14.89
C LEU A 148 14.50 2.80 -15.72
N GLU A 149 14.53 3.07 -17.02
CA GLU A 149 15.44 2.45 -17.99
C GLU A 149 16.36 3.51 -18.62
N ASN A 150 17.41 3.09 -19.33
CA ASN A 150 18.40 4.04 -19.88
C ASN A 150 17.75 5.04 -20.85
N GLU A 151 16.73 4.59 -21.60
CA GLU A 151 15.94 5.42 -22.51
C GLU A 151 15.20 6.56 -21.79
N ASP A 152 14.92 6.40 -20.50
CA ASP A 152 14.26 7.42 -19.67
C ASP A 152 15.23 8.53 -19.23
N ILE A 153 16.54 8.31 -19.35
CA ILE A 153 17.61 9.22 -18.87
C ILE A 153 18.52 9.77 -19.98
N GLU A 154 18.41 9.25 -21.20
CA GLU A 154 19.22 9.63 -22.36
C GLU A 154 18.54 10.63 -23.31
N ASN A 155 17.27 10.97 -23.06
CA ASN A 155 16.47 11.93 -23.85
C ASN A 155 16.24 13.24 -23.12
#